data_AF-A0A661IR40-F1
#
_entry.id   AF-A0A661IR40-F1
#
_cell.length_a   1.000
_cell.length_b   1.000
_cell.length_c   1.000
_cell.angle_alpha   90.00
_cell.angle_beta   90.00
_cell.angle_gamma   90.00
#
_symmetry.space_group_name_H-M   'P 1'
#
loop_
_entity.id
_entity.type
_entity.pdbx_description
1 polymer ?
#
loop_
_entity_poly.entity_id
_entity_poly.type
_entity_poly.pdbx_seq_one_letter_code
_entity_poly.pdbx_strand_id
1 'polypeptide(L)'
;MRGRSWHVSEATLADEIKRYLLDNGGIEQEVKSEPEAWRIRFSDATITYYKKGTLYSTPSNSQDPSVLSAWNHIDTLLGSRYVQPSKDFLIGLDETGKGEIIGHTVLTGVIFPKEIFKEVDLLVGPADTKKRHTFQYWDAIFADLDKFRPQGLDFIFEKIPPWHVDVYNLNKIMDVCYQRILSMFFRKAEISRCRIVLDDYGIGPTLRRFLNFLEKQGAEIVVTQNSEDKYLEVKTASLISKRIREAVLKAINEDEQFQINGLSIGSGNANDSQTAEWVKKWHASGKPWPWFVKRSFSTIRKLEGKVEKTRKITPPIREDILSPQFLEDFSKGKLSIQSLAVACPSCGSVLKSATFAIFDEGSAKKSALKCANPECNQFITDAGITLRYYCGYVIPDSSAIQRSIISNDLSASRFFENFTVILTAVVRKECNGKPKAKKEFDRLREYSSMGRIKLETVGRVEDLPEKLSQTVRDERIVQSCIDYNAILITGDKSMSAFAEGRGIFNIYV
;
A
#
# COMPACT_ATOMS: atom_id res chain seq x y z
N MET A 1 -24.98 -2.06 16.40
CA MET A 1 -24.49 -0.95 15.56
C MET A 1 -23.42 -0.15 16.31
N ARG A 2 -22.33 0.25 15.66
CA ARG A 2 -21.23 1.00 16.31
C ARG A 2 -21.64 2.43 16.62
N GLY A 3 -21.07 3.00 17.69
CA GLY A 3 -21.29 4.41 18.01
C GLY A 3 -20.83 5.32 16.88
N ARG A 4 -21.45 6.49 16.77
CA ARG A 4 -21.34 7.38 15.63
C ARG A 4 -21.17 8.82 16.09
N SER A 5 -20.34 9.57 15.37
CA SER A 5 -20.11 10.99 15.65
C SER A 5 -20.41 11.82 14.42
N TRP A 6 -21.04 12.97 14.63
CA TRP A 6 -21.26 14.02 13.65
C TRP A 6 -20.66 15.33 14.14
N HIS A 7 -20.45 16.25 13.21
CA HIS A 7 -20.16 17.64 13.54
C HIS A 7 -21.35 18.49 13.08
N VAL A 8 -21.93 19.23 14.03
CA VAL A 8 -23.10 20.10 13.87
C VAL A 8 -22.65 21.49 14.31
N SER A 9 -22.28 22.32 13.35
CA SER A 9 -21.77 23.67 13.61
C SER A 9 -22.88 24.67 13.96
N GLU A 10 -24.11 24.41 13.52
CA GLU A 10 -25.25 25.31 13.73
C GLU A 10 -26.12 24.82 14.89
N ALA A 11 -26.35 25.70 15.87
CA ALA A 11 -27.19 25.37 17.03
C ALA A 11 -28.64 25.06 16.65
N THR A 12 -29.16 25.71 15.60
CA THR A 12 -30.51 25.49 15.06
C THR A 12 -30.71 24.06 14.57
N LEU A 13 -29.74 23.51 13.82
CA LEU A 13 -29.74 22.12 13.37
C LEU A 13 -29.65 21.15 14.56
N ALA A 14 -28.83 21.47 15.56
CA ALA A 14 -28.76 20.66 16.78
C ALA A 14 -30.11 20.61 17.53
N ASP A 15 -30.83 21.74 17.60
CA ASP A 15 -32.16 21.82 18.21
C ASP A 15 -33.24 21.11 17.40
N GLU A 16 -33.12 21.09 16.07
CA GLU A 16 -33.99 20.31 15.19
C GLU A 16 -33.79 18.80 15.40
N ILE A 17 -32.53 18.34 15.45
CA ILE A 17 -32.18 16.96 15.77
C ILE A 17 -32.73 16.58 17.16
N LYS A 18 -32.55 17.45 18.16
CA LYS A 18 -33.07 17.24 19.51
C LYS A 18 -34.59 17.06 19.48
N ARG A 19 -35.33 17.94 18.79
CA ARG A 19 -36.78 17.85 18.64
C ARG A 19 -37.21 16.55 17.98
N TYR A 20 -36.61 16.20 16.84
CA TYR A 20 -36.89 14.94 16.15
C TYR A 20 -36.70 13.73 17.07
N LEU A 21 -35.63 13.68 17.85
CA LEU A 21 -35.37 12.57 18.77
C LEU A 21 -36.43 12.48 19.87
N LEU A 22 -36.85 13.61 20.45
CA LEU A 22 -37.91 13.65 21.47
C LEU A 22 -39.27 13.24 20.89
N ASP A 23 -39.63 13.75 19.71
CA ASP A 23 -40.89 13.45 19.02
C ASP A 23 -41.01 11.96 18.66
N ASN A 24 -39.87 11.27 18.50
CA ASN A 24 -39.80 9.83 18.22
C ASN A 24 -39.53 8.98 19.47
N GLY A 25 -39.85 9.49 20.67
CA GLY A 25 -39.80 8.72 21.92
C GLY A 25 -38.47 8.76 22.67
N GLY A 26 -37.57 9.68 22.29
CA GLY A 26 -36.37 9.98 23.05
C GLY A 26 -36.68 10.64 24.39
N ILE A 27 -35.85 10.37 25.39
CA ILE A 27 -35.98 10.91 26.74
C ILE A 27 -34.77 11.77 27.04
N GLU A 28 -34.99 13.06 27.31
CA GLU A 28 -33.92 13.96 27.73
C GLU A 28 -33.35 13.53 29.09
N GLN A 29 -32.03 13.57 29.20
CA GLN A 29 -31.27 13.24 30.41
C GLN A 29 -30.49 14.47 30.87
N GLU A 30 -30.17 14.50 32.17
CA GLU A 30 -29.25 15.50 32.70
C GLU A 30 -27.87 15.39 32.03
N VAL A 31 -27.29 16.55 31.74
CA VAL A 31 -25.92 16.66 31.23
C VAL A 31 -24.93 16.21 32.31
N LYS A 32 -23.93 15.42 31.93
CA LYS A 32 -22.96 14.83 32.88
C LYS A 32 -21.68 15.64 33.02
N SER A 33 -21.44 16.59 32.14
CA SER A 33 -20.22 17.40 32.14
C SER A 33 -20.46 18.76 31.51
N GLU A 34 -19.67 19.76 31.93
CA GLU A 34 -19.75 21.14 31.43
C GLU A 34 -19.71 21.29 29.90
N PRO A 35 -18.98 20.45 29.13
CA PRO A 35 -18.96 20.53 27.67
C PRO A 35 -20.25 20.05 26.99
N GLU A 36 -21.11 19.30 27.68
CA GLU A 36 -22.38 18.79 27.13
C GLU A 36 -23.41 19.94 27.08
N ALA A 37 -24.10 20.06 25.94
CA ALA A 37 -25.19 21.00 25.76
C ALA A 37 -26.54 20.33 26.05
N TRP A 38 -26.74 19.10 25.54
CA TRP A 38 -27.89 18.26 25.87
C TRP A 38 -27.58 16.79 25.66
N ARG A 39 -28.39 15.92 26.27
CA ARG A 39 -28.23 14.47 26.24
C ARG A 39 -29.60 13.79 26.12
N ILE A 40 -29.77 12.88 25.17
CA ILE A 40 -31.03 12.17 24.93
C ILE A 40 -30.77 10.67 24.93
N ARG A 41 -31.52 9.93 25.73
CA ARG A 41 -31.61 8.48 25.64
C ARG A 41 -32.63 8.14 24.55
N PHE A 42 -32.22 7.43 23.52
CA PHE A 42 -33.07 7.03 22.40
C PHE A 42 -32.95 5.52 22.21
N SER A 43 -34.01 4.79 22.57
CA SER A 43 -33.97 3.33 22.74
C SER A 43 -32.79 2.89 23.63
N ASP A 44 -31.88 2.07 23.10
CA ASP A 44 -30.70 1.55 23.81
C ASP A 44 -29.42 2.40 23.61
N ALA A 45 -29.49 3.46 22.80
CA ALA A 45 -28.41 4.40 22.54
C ALA A 45 -28.59 5.71 23.32
N THR A 46 -27.48 6.43 23.53
CA THR A 46 -27.50 7.78 24.07
C THR A 46 -26.82 8.72 23.11
N ILE A 47 -27.53 9.79 22.75
CA ILE A 47 -27.09 10.82 21.83
C ILE A 47 -26.78 12.07 22.64
N THR A 48 -25.54 12.54 22.57
CA THR A 48 -25.03 13.68 23.32
C THR A 48 -24.53 14.74 22.35
N TYR A 49 -25.03 15.97 22.49
CA TYR A 49 -24.49 17.13 21.79
C TYR A 49 -23.60 17.94 22.72
N TYR A 50 -22.44 18.34 22.20
CA TYR A 50 -21.43 19.11 22.92
C TYR A 50 -21.42 20.55 22.41
N LYS A 51 -21.14 21.51 23.30
CA LYS A 51 -21.07 22.95 23.00
C LYS A 51 -20.09 23.32 21.88
N LYS A 52 -19.12 22.43 21.59
CA LYS A 52 -18.15 22.59 20.48
C LYS A 52 -18.67 22.07 19.12
N GLY A 53 -19.95 21.72 19.03
CA GLY A 53 -20.56 21.23 17.80
C GLY A 53 -20.40 19.73 17.54
N THR A 54 -19.87 18.94 18.49
CA THR A 54 -19.83 17.48 18.31
C THR A 54 -21.16 16.88 18.71
N LEU A 55 -21.74 16.03 17.88
CA LEU A 55 -22.88 15.18 18.22
C LEU A 55 -22.40 13.74 18.26
N TYR A 56 -22.60 13.02 19.35
CA TYR A 56 -22.15 11.64 19.50
C TYR A 56 -23.27 10.73 19.93
N SER A 57 -23.50 9.65 19.20
CA SER A 57 -24.32 8.53 19.62
C SER A 57 -23.44 7.39 20.13
N THR A 58 -23.75 6.88 21.32
CA THR A 58 -23.20 5.60 21.78
C THR A 58 -23.62 4.46 20.83
N PRO A 59 -22.91 3.31 20.86
CA PRO A 59 -23.37 2.10 20.17
C PRO A 59 -24.79 1.72 20.59
N SER A 60 -25.53 1.12 19.65
CA SER A 60 -26.77 0.36 19.93
C SER A 60 -26.42 -1.12 19.93
N ASN A 61 -26.46 -1.75 21.09
CA ASN A 61 -26.12 -3.14 21.29
C ASN A 61 -27.24 -4.07 20.83
N SER A 62 -28.51 -3.64 20.95
CA SER A 62 -29.69 -4.38 20.47
C SER A 62 -29.84 -4.35 18.95
N GLN A 63 -29.15 -3.43 18.26
CA GLN A 63 -29.33 -3.14 16.84
C GLN A 63 -30.76 -2.70 16.49
N ASP A 64 -31.38 -1.92 17.38
CA ASP A 64 -32.74 -1.44 17.19
C ASP A 64 -32.88 -0.63 15.88
N PRO A 65 -33.81 -1.01 14.96
CA PRO A 65 -34.05 -0.29 13.71
C PRO A 65 -34.44 1.18 13.90
N SER A 66 -35.04 1.55 15.03
CA SER A 66 -35.38 2.94 15.34
C SER A 66 -34.14 3.82 15.50
N VAL A 67 -33.09 3.30 16.15
CA VAL A 67 -31.81 4.01 16.31
C VAL A 67 -31.15 4.22 14.95
N LEU A 68 -31.19 3.21 14.08
CA LEU A 68 -30.68 3.34 12.72
C LEU A 68 -31.45 4.39 11.91
N SER A 69 -32.78 4.39 12.04
CA SER A 69 -33.65 5.36 11.38
C SER A 69 -33.35 6.79 11.86
N ALA A 70 -33.13 6.97 13.16
CA ALA A 70 -32.72 8.25 13.72
C ALA A 70 -31.34 8.70 13.20
N TRP A 71 -30.36 7.79 13.13
CA TRP A 71 -29.05 8.10 12.55
C TRP A 71 -29.14 8.48 11.08
N ASN A 72 -29.93 7.75 10.29
CA ASN A 72 -30.16 8.07 8.87
C ASN A 72 -30.86 9.44 8.70
N HIS A 73 -31.77 9.79 9.61
CA HIS A 73 -32.41 11.11 9.60
C HIS A 73 -31.38 12.21 9.89
N ILE A 74 -30.54 12.03 10.92
CA ILE A 74 -29.44 12.95 11.24
C ILE A 74 -28.48 13.09 10.05
N ASP A 75 -28.11 11.98 9.39
CA ASP A 75 -27.26 12.01 8.19
C ASP A 75 -27.89 12.78 7.04
N THR A 76 -29.21 12.67 6.89
CA THR A 76 -29.94 13.38 5.84
C THR A 76 -30.01 14.88 6.12
N LEU A 77 -30.21 15.26 7.39
CA LEU A 77 -30.22 16.66 7.82
C LEU A 77 -28.86 17.33 7.67
N LEU A 78 -27.79 16.66 8.12
CA LEU A 78 -26.44 17.24 8.14
C LEU A 78 -25.72 17.09 6.80
N GLY A 79 -26.16 16.15 5.96
CA GLY A 79 -25.43 15.74 4.78
C GLY A 79 -24.08 15.09 5.12
N SER A 80 -23.28 14.88 4.08
CA SER A 80 -21.91 14.42 4.26
C SER A 80 -21.03 15.58 4.70
N ARG A 81 -20.22 15.36 5.74
CA ARG A 81 -19.17 16.31 6.15
C ARG A 81 -18.04 16.44 5.12
N TYR A 82 -17.97 15.49 4.19
CA TYR A 82 -16.97 15.43 3.13
C TYR A 82 -17.42 16.21 1.90
N VAL A 83 -16.43 16.73 1.17
CA VAL A 83 -16.63 17.39 -0.12
C VAL A 83 -17.28 16.41 -1.11
N GLN A 84 -18.44 16.80 -1.63
CA GLN A 84 -19.23 15.98 -2.55
C GLN A 84 -18.45 15.63 -3.82
N PRO A 85 -18.70 14.46 -4.44
CA PRO A 85 -18.05 14.07 -5.67
C PRO A 85 -18.27 15.08 -6.80
N SER A 86 -17.19 15.56 -7.38
CA SER A 86 -17.16 16.45 -8.56
C SER A 86 -16.83 15.69 -9.85
N LYS A 87 -16.40 14.43 -9.71
CA LYS A 87 -15.91 13.54 -10.75
C LYS A 87 -16.48 12.14 -10.53
N ASP A 88 -16.45 11.31 -11.56
CA ASP A 88 -17.08 9.98 -11.52
C ASP A 88 -16.28 8.98 -10.69
N PHE A 89 -14.96 9.10 -10.68
CA PHE A 89 -14.07 8.27 -9.86
C PHE A 89 -13.33 9.14 -8.83
N LEU A 90 -13.33 8.66 -7.60
CA LEU A 90 -12.70 9.33 -6.47
C LEU A 90 -11.48 8.51 -6.05
N ILE A 91 -10.31 9.15 -6.07
CA ILE A 91 -9.04 8.52 -5.76
C ILE A 91 -8.43 9.19 -4.54
N GLY A 92 -8.26 8.43 -3.47
CA GLY A 92 -7.61 8.90 -2.25
C GLY A 92 -6.27 8.21 -2.06
N LEU A 93 -5.24 8.97 -1.68
CA LEU A 93 -3.93 8.45 -1.34
C LEU A 93 -3.59 8.84 0.10
N ASP A 94 -3.14 7.86 0.90
CA ASP A 94 -2.66 8.10 2.27
C ASP A 94 -1.57 7.12 2.67
N GLU A 95 -0.72 7.52 3.61
CA GLU A 95 0.27 6.65 4.24
C GLU A 95 0.07 6.50 5.74
N THR A 96 0.54 5.39 6.28
CA THR A 96 0.57 5.16 7.73
C THR A 96 1.87 4.47 8.10
N GLY A 97 2.39 4.76 9.30
CA GLY A 97 3.63 4.14 9.77
C GLY A 97 4.87 4.96 9.45
N LYS A 98 4.80 6.12 8.78
CA LYS A 98 5.96 6.95 8.43
C LYS A 98 6.70 7.46 9.67
N GLY A 99 5.98 7.87 10.71
CA GLY A 99 6.53 8.47 11.94
C GLY A 99 6.80 7.47 13.06
N GLU A 100 6.46 6.20 12.86
CA GLU A 100 6.51 5.18 13.90
C GLU A 100 7.77 4.36 13.83
N ILE A 101 8.32 4.02 15.00
CA ILE A 101 9.63 3.38 15.14
C ILE A 101 9.57 1.88 14.84
N ILE A 102 8.37 1.29 14.88
CA ILE A 102 8.11 -0.11 14.59
C ILE A 102 7.31 -0.25 13.29
N GLY A 103 7.74 -1.18 12.45
CA GLY A 103 7.00 -1.63 11.27
C GLY A 103 7.34 -0.90 9.97
N HIS A 104 6.71 -1.36 8.91
CA HIS A 104 6.82 -0.76 7.58
C HIS A 104 6.05 0.57 7.53
N THR A 105 6.46 1.47 6.63
CA THR A 105 5.55 2.52 6.15
C THR A 105 4.64 1.91 5.08
N VAL A 106 3.32 2.02 5.25
CA VAL A 106 2.31 1.52 4.32
C VAL A 106 1.76 2.70 3.53
N LEU A 107 1.84 2.66 2.21
CA LEU A 107 1.19 3.61 1.31
C LEU A 107 -0.05 2.91 0.75
N THR A 108 -1.17 3.61 0.69
CA THR A 108 -2.42 3.06 0.17
C THR A 108 -3.03 4.06 -0.80
N GLY A 109 -3.42 3.58 -1.97
CA GLY A 109 -4.37 4.26 -2.83
C GLY A 109 -5.70 3.53 -2.82
N VAL A 110 -6.78 4.28 -2.88
CA VAL A 110 -8.16 3.78 -3.03
C VAL A 110 -8.78 4.46 -4.23
N ILE A 111 -9.59 3.73 -4.98
CA ILE A 111 -10.48 4.25 -6.01
C ILE A 111 -11.90 3.73 -5.78
N PHE A 112 -12.91 4.58 -5.93
CA PHE A 112 -14.30 4.14 -6.02
C PHE A 112 -15.15 5.10 -6.86
N PRO A 113 -16.24 4.59 -7.47
CA PRO A 113 -17.15 5.43 -8.23
C PRO A 113 -18.02 6.30 -7.30
N LYS A 114 -18.42 7.48 -7.77
CA LYS A 114 -19.25 8.44 -7.00
C LYS A 114 -20.60 7.84 -6.56
N GLU A 115 -21.09 6.86 -7.31
CA GLU A 115 -22.37 6.19 -7.08
C GLU A 115 -22.43 5.50 -5.71
N ILE A 116 -21.29 5.06 -5.17
CA ILE A 116 -21.21 4.43 -3.83
C ILE A 116 -20.72 5.39 -2.74
N PHE A 117 -20.60 6.69 -3.03
CA PHE A 117 -20.03 7.66 -2.09
C PHE A 117 -20.80 7.70 -0.77
N LYS A 118 -22.14 7.68 -0.83
CA LYS A 118 -22.99 7.75 0.36
C LYS A 118 -22.81 6.51 1.24
N GLU A 119 -22.79 5.33 0.65
CA GLU A 119 -22.61 4.05 1.33
C GLU A 119 -21.24 3.96 2.00
N VAL A 120 -20.20 4.42 1.29
CA VAL A 120 -18.85 4.51 1.86
C VAL A 120 -18.83 5.52 3.01
N ASP A 121 -19.47 6.68 2.89
CA ASP A 121 -19.51 7.70 3.96
C ASP A 121 -20.21 7.17 5.21
N LEU A 122 -21.37 6.52 5.06
CA LEU A 122 -22.11 5.94 6.18
C LEU A 122 -21.25 4.93 6.98
N LEU A 123 -20.34 4.23 6.31
CA LEU A 123 -19.44 3.26 6.93
C LEU A 123 -18.16 3.90 7.50
N VAL A 124 -17.53 4.79 6.74
CA VAL A 124 -16.18 5.33 6.98
C VAL A 124 -16.21 6.64 7.76
N GLY A 125 -17.18 7.51 7.49
CA GLY A 125 -17.35 8.81 8.13
C GLY A 125 -17.38 8.74 9.66
N PRO A 126 -18.11 7.79 10.28
CA PRO A 126 -18.11 7.64 11.74
C PRO A 126 -16.77 7.24 12.36
N ALA A 127 -15.82 6.74 11.57
CA ALA A 127 -14.59 6.18 12.10
C ALA A 127 -13.62 7.26 12.58
N ASP A 128 -13.21 7.18 13.85
CA ASP A 128 -12.20 8.07 14.43
C ASP A 128 -10.80 7.49 14.17
N THR A 129 -10.15 7.99 13.12
CA THR A 129 -8.82 7.52 12.70
C THR A 129 -7.69 8.05 13.57
N LYS A 130 -7.98 8.97 14.50
CA LYS A 130 -6.99 9.64 15.37
C LYS A 130 -6.93 9.02 16.76
N LYS A 131 -7.95 8.24 17.15
CA LYS A 131 -7.96 7.46 18.39
C LYS A 131 -7.40 6.06 18.20
N ARG A 132 -6.87 5.52 19.30
CA ARG A 132 -6.43 4.12 19.34
C ARG A 132 -7.65 3.21 19.35
N HIS A 133 -7.67 2.28 18.40
CA HIS A 133 -8.69 1.25 18.30
C HIS A 133 -8.03 -0.13 18.25
N THR A 134 -8.82 -1.18 18.53
CA THR A 134 -8.35 -2.57 18.38
C THR A 134 -8.23 -2.94 16.91
N PHE A 135 -7.43 -3.97 16.62
CA PHE A 135 -7.37 -4.52 15.26
C PHE A 135 -8.77 -4.93 14.74
N GLN A 136 -9.58 -5.56 15.58
CA GLN A 136 -10.94 -6.01 15.22
C GLN A 136 -11.85 -4.85 14.81
N TYR A 137 -11.65 -3.66 15.39
CA TYR A 137 -12.37 -2.48 14.96
C TYR A 137 -12.07 -2.14 13.50
N TRP A 138 -10.79 -2.05 13.12
CA TRP A 138 -10.36 -1.76 11.76
C TRP A 138 -10.72 -2.89 10.79
N ASP A 139 -10.54 -4.13 11.21
CA ASP A 139 -10.77 -5.30 10.38
C ASP A 139 -12.22 -5.45 9.97
N ALA A 140 -13.17 -5.16 10.87
CA ALA A 140 -14.58 -5.19 10.50
C ALA A 140 -15.01 -3.99 9.63
N ILE A 141 -14.42 -2.79 9.75
CA ILE A 141 -14.66 -1.71 8.77
C ILE A 141 -14.16 -2.14 7.39
N PHE A 142 -12.96 -2.73 7.36
CA PHE A 142 -12.38 -3.24 6.13
C PHE A 142 -13.26 -4.34 5.49
N ALA A 143 -13.76 -5.29 6.28
CA ALA A 143 -14.66 -6.33 5.80
C ALA A 143 -15.95 -5.78 5.20
N ASP A 144 -16.49 -4.69 5.77
CA ASP A 144 -17.65 -4.00 5.21
C ASP A 144 -17.30 -3.21 3.94
N LEU A 145 -16.12 -2.57 3.89
CA LEU A 145 -15.62 -1.90 2.67
C LEU A 145 -15.40 -2.88 1.52
N ASP A 146 -14.89 -4.07 1.80
CA ASP A 146 -14.57 -5.10 0.80
C ASP A 146 -15.83 -5.58 0.05
N LYS A 147 -17.01 -5.49 0.67
CA LYS A 147 -18.31 -5.79 0.03
C LYS A 147 -18.65 -4.84 -1.12
N PHE A 148 -18.01 -3.67 -1.20
CA PHE A 148 -18.19 -2.72 -2.31
C PHE A 148 -17.26 -2.98 -3.50
N ARG A 149 -16.36 -3.98 -3.43
CA ARG A 149 -15.50 -4.34 -4.57
C ARG A 149 -16.27 -4.62 -5.88
N PRO A 150 -17.38 -5.40 -5.87
CA PRO A 150 -18.17 -5.63 -7.07
C PRO A 150 -18.82 -4.36 -7.64
N GLN A 151 -18.95 -3.32 -6.82
CA GLN A 151 -19.52 -2.01 -7.18
C GLN A 151 -18.44 -1.01 -7.61
N GLY A 152 -17.19 -1.45 -7.77
CA GLY A 152 -16.10 -0.62 -8.30
C GLY A 152 -15.13 -0.06 -7.26
N LEU A 153 -15.29 -0.37 -5.97
CA LEU A 153 -14.25 -0.06 -4.98
C LEU A 153 -13.01 -0.92 -5.23
N ASP A 154 -11.85 -0.30 -5.31
CA ASP A 154 -10.57 -1.01 -5.36
C ASP A 154 -9.50 -0.26 -4.59
N PHE A 155 -8.44 -0.96 -4.21
CA PHE A 155 -7.31 -0.36 -3.50
C PHE A 155 -6.02 -1.09 -3.82
N ILE A 156 -4.93 -0.32 -3.77
CA ILE A 156 -3.56 -0.82 -3.93
C ILE A 156 -2.77 -0.34 -2.73
N PHE A 157 -2.00 -1.22 -2.11
CA PHE A 157 -1.08 -0.83 -1.04
C PHE A 157 0.35 -1.26 -1.33
N GLU A 158 1.29 -0.44 -0.88
CA GLU A 158 2.73 -0.68 -0.97
C GLU A 158 3.40 -0.53 0.39
N LYS A 159 4.44 -1.31 0.62
CA LYS A 159 5.20 -1.28 1.89
C LYS A 159 6.60 -0.78 1.62
N ILE A 160 7.03 0.22 2.39
CA ILE A 160 8.42 0.66 2.44
C ILE A 160 9.04 0.10 3.72
N PRO A 161 10.06 -0.78 3.62
CA PRO A 161 10.59 -1.48 4.77
C PRO A 161 11.48 -0.59 5.65
N PRO A 162 11.63 -0.93 6.94
CA PRO A 162 12.47 -0.19 7.88
C PRO A 162 13.89 0.08 7.40
N TRP A 163 14.55 -0.88 6.74
CA TRP A 163 15.90 -0.68 6.22
C TRP A 163 15.96 0.37 5.09
N HIS A 164 14.90 0.53 4.30
CA HIS A 164 14.81 1.64 3.35
C HIS A 164 14.52 2.95 4.06
N VAL A 165 13.61 2.95 5.04
CA VAL A 165 13.35 4.15 5.86
C VAL A 165 14.62 4.61 6.57
N ASP A 166 15.46 3.68 7.00
CA ASP A 166 16.69 3.96 7.74
C ASP A 166 17.78 4.62 6.89
N VAL A 167 17.87 4.27 5.61
CA VAL A 167 18.91 4.76 4.70
C VAL A 167 18.45 5.96 3.87
N TYR A 168 17.22 5.91 3.35
CA TYR A 168 16.79 6.79 2.27
C TYR A 168 15.89 7.94 2.71
N ASN A 169 15.87 9.01 1.91
CA ASN A 169 14.82 10.01 1.96
C ASN A 169 13.51 9.39 1.44
N LEU A 170 12.55 9.23 2.35
CA LEU A 170 11.31 8.52 2.10
C LEU A 170 10.41 9.22 1.07
N ASN A 171 10.41 10.56 1.03
CA ASN A 171 9.52 11.31 0.16
C ASN A 171 9.75 10.96 -1.33
N LYS A 172 11.01 10.74 -1.74
CA LYS A 172 11.32 10.36 -3.13
C LYS A 172 10.82 8.95 -3.48
N ILE A 173 10.81 8.04 -2.50
CA ILE A 173 10.23 6.69 -2.67
C ILE A 173 8.70 6.81 -2.78
N MET A 174 8.08 7.58 -1.88
CA MET A 174 6.63 7.78 -1.85
C MET A 174 6.12 8.39 -3.16
N ASP A 175 6.82 9.40 -3.69
CA ASP A 175 6.48 10.02 -4.98
C ASP A 175 6.34 9.00 -6.11
N VAL A 176 7.34 8.13 -6.28
CA VAL A 176 7.35 7.12 -7.36
C VAL A 176 6.29 6.04 -7.10
N CYS A 177 6.11 5.63 -5.83
CA CYS A 177 5.07 4.68 -5.46
C CYS A 177 3.67 5.22 -5.75
N TYR A 178 3.36 6.47 -5.40
CA TYR A 178 2.06 7.07 -5.69
C TYR A 178 1.82 7.26 -7.19
N GLN A 179 2.84 7.62 -7.98
CA GLN A 179 2.72 7.63 -9.45
C GLN A 179 2.36 6.26 -10.01
N ARG A 180 3.00 5.21 -9.49
CA ARG A 180 2.73 3.82 -9.89
C ARG A 180 1.31 3.39 -9.52
N ILE A 181 0.87 3.66 -8.30
CA ILE A 181 -0.50 3.40 -7.84
C ILE A 181 -1.52 4.09 -8.76
N LEU A 182 -1.33 5.39 -9.03
CA LEU A 182 -2.21 6.14 -9.93
C LEU A 182 -2.23 5.57 -11.34
N SER A 183 -1.06 5.27 -11.90
CA SER A 183 -0.95 4.65 -13.23
C SER A 183 -1.64 3.29 -13.33
N MET A 184 -1.69 2.53 -12.22
CA MET A 184 -2.46 1.29 -12.16
C MET A 184 -3.98 1.54 -12.13
N PHE A 185 -4.44 2.57 -11.43
CA PHE A 185 -5.86 2.95 -11.44
C PHE A 185 -6.33 3.46 -12.81
N PHE A 186 -5.47 4.16 -13.57
CA PHE A 186 -5.82 4.66 -14.91
C PHE A 186 -5.99 3.57 -15.98
N ARG A 187 -5.70 2.30 -15.65
CA ARG A 187 -6.11 1.15 -16.48
C ARG A 187 -7.61 0.85 -16.39
N LYS A 188 -8.27 1.33 -15.34
CA LYS A 188 -9.68 1.07 -15.03
C LYS A 188 -10.55 2.33 -15.10
N ALA A 189 -9.95 3.51 -14.99
CA ALA A 189 -10.66 4.79 -14.99
C ALA A 189 -9.96 5.81 -15.90
N GLU A 190 -10.75 6.56 -16.66
CA GLU A 190 -10.25 7.66 -17.49
C GLU A 190 -9.79 8.84 -16.62
N ILE A 191 -8.59 9.36 -16.89
CA ILE A 191 -7.97 10.44 -16.10
C ILE A 191 -8.90 11.65 -15.94
N SER A 192 -9.57 12.08 -17.03
CA SER A 192 -10.47 13.24 -17.05
C SER A 192 -11.70 13.11 -16.13
N ARG A 193 -12.04 11.86 -15.77
CA ARG A 193 -13.19 11.50 -14.91
C ARG A 193 -12.78 11.25 -13.46
N CYS A 194 -11.53 11.52 -13.09
CA CYS A 194 -11.00 11.29 -11.75
C CYS A 194 -10.86 12.59 -10.94
N ARG A 195 -11.25 12.54 -9.67
CA ARG A 195 -10.75 13.44 -8.62
C ARG A 195 -9.70 12.69 -7.82
N ILE A 196 -8.53 13.29 -7.64
CA ILE A 196 -7.39 12.70 -6.95
C ILE A 196 -7.02 13.58 -5.77
N VAL A 197 -7.07 13.01 -4.57
CA VAL A 197 -6.82 13.72 -3.32
C VAL A 197 -5.71 13.02 -2.53
N LEU A 198 -4.77 13.80 -2.01
CA LEU A 198 -3.70 13.33 -1.13
C LEU A 198 -3.29 14.38 -0.09
N ASP A 199 -2.80 13.91 1.05
CA ASP A 199 -2.16 14.78 2.05
C ASP A 199 -0.79 15.26 1.56
N ASP A 200 -0.46 16.53 1.79
CA ASP A 200 0.85 17.07 1.41
C ASP A 200 1.93 16.72 2.43
N TYR A 201 2.56 15.56 2.25
CA TYR A 201 3.71 15.11 3.04
C TYR A 201 5.03 15.83 2.67
N GLY A 202 4.97 16.88 1.84
CA GLY A 202 6.11 17.52 1.19
C GLY A 202 6.43 16.84 -0.14
N ILE A 203 5.44 16.76 -1.04
CA ILE A 203 5.55 16.05 -2.33
C ILE A 203 6.72 16.61 -3.17
N GLY A 204 7.51 15.74 -3.78
CA GLY A 204 8.67 16.16 -4.57
C GLY A 204 8.31 16.66 -5.98
N PRO A 205 9.30 17.19 -6.72
CA PRO A 205 9.07 17.70 -8.08
C PRO A 205 8.62 16.61 -9.06
N THR A 206 9.02 15.36 -8.86
CA THR A 206 8.61 14.24 -9.72
C THR A 206 7.10 14.04 -9.63
N LEU A 207 6.53 13.92 -8.42
CA LEU A 207 5.08 13.78 -8.26
C LEU A 207 4.32 15.04 -8.66
N ARG A 208 4.82 16.25 -8.36
CA ARG A 208 4.18 17.50 -8.82
C ARG A 208 4.05 17.57 -10.33
N ARG A 209 5.11 17.26 -11.09
CA ARG A 209 5.04 17.26 -12.57
C ARG A 209 4.00 16.27 -13.08
N PHE A 210 3.93 15.09 -12.47
CA PHE A 210 2.94 14.07 -12.80
C PHE A 210 1.52 14.55 -12.54
N LEU A 211 1.24 15.08 -11.34
CA LEU A 211 -0.08 15.61 -10.98
C LEU A 211 -0.50 16.77 -11.91
N ASN A 212 0.42 17.68 -12.25
CA ASN A 212 0.15 18.76 -13.21
C ASN A 212 -0.19 18.24 -14.61
N PHE A 213 0.42 17.12 -15.04
CA PHE A 213 0.04 16.47 -16.29
C PHE A 213 -1.40 15.94 -16.20
N LEU A 214 -1.75 15.25 -15.11
CA LEU A 214 -3.09 14.69 -14.92
C LEU A 214 -4.16 15.79 -14.88
N GLU A 215 -3.87 16.92 -14.22
CA GLU A 215 -4.74 18.10 -14.20
C GLU A 215 -4.99 18.64 -15.62
N LYS A 216 -3.94 18.73 -16.45
CA LYS A 216 -4.07 19.11 -17.87
C LYS A 216 -4.86 18.10 -18.71
N GLN A 217 -4.94 16.84 -18.30
CA GLN A 217 -5.82 15.83 -18.89
C GLN A 217 -7.26 15.89 -18.35
N GLY A 218 -7.57 16.86 -17.49
CA GLY A 218 -8.91 17.11 -16.98
C GLY A 218 -9.23 16.45 -15.64
N ALA A 219 -8.26 15.80 -14.98
CA ALA A 219 -8.43 15.32 -13.61
C ALA A 219 -8.56 16.51 -12.64
N GLU A 220 -9.34 16.35 -11.57
CA GLU A 220 -9.28 17.28 -10.44
C GLU A 220 -8.18 16.81 -9.48
N ILE A 221 -7.23 17.68 -9.15
CA ILE A 221 -6.13 17.38 -8.24
C ILE A 221 -6.27 18.21 -6.97
N VAL A 222 -6.29 17.56 -5.82
CA VAL A 222 -6.32 18.22 -4.52
C VAL A 222 -5.15 17.74 -3.65
N VAL A 223 -4.17 18.62 -3.49
CA VAL A 223 -3.04 18.44 -2.56
C VAL A 223 -3.24 19.41 -1.41
N THR A 224 -3.58 18.90 -0.23
CA THR A 224 -3.91 19.75 0.93
C THR A 224 -3.49 19.09 2.24
N GLN A 225 -3.37 19.88 3.30
CA GLN A 225 -3.10 19.38 4.66
C GLN A 225 -4.39 18.87 5.31
N ASN A 226 -4.28 17.79 6.09
CA ASN A 226 -5.40 17.14 6.80
C ASN A 226 -6.52 16.72 5.83
N SER A 227 -6.15 16.17 4.69
CA SER A 227 -7.10 15.80 3.63
C SER A 227 -8.11 14.73 4.08
N GLU A 228 -7.76 13.84 5.02
CA GLU A 228 -8.68 12.83 5.59
C GLU A 228 -9.89 13.42 6.34
N ASP A 229 -9.79 14.68 6.79
CA ASP A 229 -10.89 15.36 7.48
C ASP A 229 -11.91 15.97 6.49
N LYS A 230 -11.52 16.15 5.22
CA LYS A 230 -12.31 16.87 4.19
C LYS A 230 -12.77 15.99 3.03
N TYR A 231 -12.02 14.94 2.72
CA TYR A 231 -12.28 14.08 1.56
C TYR A 231 -12.42 12.61 1.98
N LEU A 232 -13.54 12.00 1.59
CA LEU A 232 -13.90 10.64 1.97
C LEU A 232 -12.94 9.61 1.39
N GLU A 233 -12.45 9.84 0.18
CA GLU A 233 -11.53 8.95 -0.51
C GLU A 233 -10.18 8.83 0.23
N VAL A 234 -9.66 9.93 0.78
CA VAL A 234 -8.44 9.90 1.62
C VAL A 234 -8.72 9.23 2.95
N LYS A 235 -9.85 9.53 3.58
CA LYS A 235 -10.25 8.85 4.82
C LYS A 235 -10.30 7.33 4.63
N THR A 236 -10.86 6.89 3.51
CA THR A 236 -10.96 5.47 3.15
C THR A 236 -9.56 4.86 2.96
N ALA A 237 -8.66 5.56 2.25
CA ALA A 237 -7.26 5.14 2.11
C ALA A 237 -6.55 5.04 3.48
N SER A 238 -6.77 6.01 4.38
CA SER A 238 -6.20 6.01 5.73
C SER A 238 -6.65 4.81 6.55
N LEU A 239 -7.95 4.47 6.50
CA LEU A 239 -8.52 3.33 7.20
C LEU A 239 -7.91 2.01 6.73
N ILE A 240 -7.82 1.82 5.41
CA ILE A 240 -7.23 0.62 4.82
C ILE A 240 -5.75 0.52 5.18
N SER A 241 -5.01 1.64 5.09
CA SER A 241 -3.60 1.73 5.46
C SER A 241 -3.36 1.37 6.94
N LYS A 242 -4.19 1.93 7.84
CA LYS A 242 -4.19 1.62 9.27
C LYS A 242 -4.51 0.15 9.54
N ARG A 243 -5.55 -0.41 8.92
CA ARG A 243 -5.88 -1.84 9.06
C ARG A 243 -4.70 -2.74 8.68
N ILE A 244 -4.05 -2.45 7.55
CA ILE A 244 -2.90 -3.25 7.07
C ILE A 244 -1.73 -3.19 8.07
N ARG A 245 -1.43 -2.00 8.60
CA ARG A 245 -0.38 -1.85 9.62
C ARG A 245 -0.75 -2.54 10.93
N GLU A 246 -1.95 -2.32 11.45
CA GLU A 246 -2.41 -2.89 12.72
C GLU A 246 -2.47 -4.42 12.67
N ALA A 247 -2.79 -5.01 11.51
CA ALA A 247 -2.70 -6.46 11.31
C ALA A 247 -1.27 -6.98 11.57
N VAL A 248 -0.27 -6.31 11.00
CA VAL A 248 1.15 -6.67 11.18
C VAL A 248 1.58 -6.44 12.63
N LEU A 249 1.23 -5.28 13.20
CA LEU A 249 1.61 -4.94 14.56
C LEU A 249 0.97 -5.87 15.60
N LYS A 250 -0.28 -6.30 15.39
CA LYS A 250 -0.94 -7.33 16.21
C LYS A 250 -0.14 -8.63 16.19
N ALA A 251 0.20 -9.12 15.01
CA ALA A 251 0.96 -10.36 14.87
C ALA A 251 2.31 -10.30 15.59
N ILE A 252 3.03 -9.16 15.48
CA ILE A 252 4.32 -8.99 16.17
C ILE A 252 4.11 -8.90 17.70
N ASN A 253 3.06 -8.25 18.18
CA ASN A 253 2.77 -8.16 19.62
C ASN A 253 2.43 -9.51 20.25
N GLU A 254 1.79 -10.40 19.48
CA GLU A 254 1.37 -11.74 19.94
C GLU A 254 2.49 -12.78 19.88
N ASP A 255 3.57 -12.49 19.15
CA ASP A 255 4.72 -13.39 19.05
C ASP A 255 5.63 -13.25 20.29
N GLU A 256 5.69 -14.32 21.08
CA GLU A 256 6.51 -14.41 22.31
C GLU A 256 7.99 -14.13 22.06
N GLN A 257 8.51 -14.40 20.86
CA GLN A 257 9.91 -14.14 20.50
C GLN A 257 10.24 -12.65 20.54
N PHE A 258 9.25 -11.80 20.25
CA PHE A 258 9.38 -10.35 20.27
C PHE A 258 8.90 -9.73 21.56
N GLN A 259 8.44 -10.52 22.54
CA GLN A 259 8.14 -10.02 23.88
C GLN A 259 9.40 -10.01 24.76
N ILE A 260 9.42 -9.11 25.74
CA ILE A 260 10.52 -9.02 26.70
C ILE A 260 9.96 -9.01 28.13
N ASN A 261 10.17 -10.10 28.87
CA ASN A 261 9.60 -10.30 30.22
C ASN A 261 8.07 -10.12 30.25
N GLY A 262 7.36 -10.71 29.28
CA GLY A 262 5.90 -10.57 29.13
C GLY A 262 5.42 -9.21 28.61
N LEU A 263 6.33 -8.26 28.35
CA LEU A 263 5.99 -6.97 27.75
C LEU A 263 5.95 -7.09 26.23
N SER A 264 4.79 -6.83 25.64
CA SER A 264 4.62 -6.67 24.20
C SER A 264 4.98 -5.26 23.73
N ILE A 265 5.16 -5.08 22.43
CA ILE A 265 5.66 -3.84 21.81
C ILE A 265 4.73 -2.65 22.01
N GLY A 266 3.40 -2.84 22.08
CA GLY A 266 2.45 -1.73 22.09
C GLY A 266 2.14 -1.19 20.69
N SER A 267 1.90 0.12 20.57
CA SER A 267 1.44 0.75 19.31
C SER A 267 2.55 0.99 18.27
N GLY A 268 3.82 0.81 18.65
CA GLY A 268 4.96 1.07 17.77
C GLY A 268 5.30 2.56 17.62
N ASN A 269 4.56 3.45 18.26
CA ASN A 269 4.86 4.89 18.32
C ASN A 269 5.87 5.16 19.45
N ALA A 270 6.86 6.01 19.22
CA ALA A 270 7.85 6.34 20.25
C ALA A 270 7.28 7.05 21.49
N ASN A 271 6.12 7.70 21.37
CA ASN A 271 5.45 8.41 22.46
C ASN A 271 4.51 7.51 23.27
N ASP A 272 4.29 6.27 22.82
CA ASP A 272 3.54 5.26 23.57
C ASP A 272 4.44 4.67 24.66
N SER A 273 3.98 4.73 25.91
CA SER A 273 4.77 4.34 27.08
C SER A 273 5.21 2.88 27.01
N GLN A 274 4.33 1.99 26.58
CA GLN A 274 4.61 0.57 26.42
C GLN A 274 5.70 0.33 25.36
N THR A 275 5.59 1.01 24.21
CA THR A 275 6.59 0.94 23.13
C THR A 275 7.93 1.47 23.59
N ALA A 276 7.96 2.62 24.26
CA ALA A 276 9.19 3.20 24.79
C ALA A 276 9.86 2.28 25.81
N GLU A 277 9.09 1.61 26.66
CA GLU A 277 9.59 0.64 27.63
C GLU A 277 10.11 -0.63 26.95
N TRP A 278 9.37 -1.18 25.99
CA TRP A 278 9.79 -2.35 25.22
C TRP A 278 11.13 -2.11 24.52
N VAL A 279 11.28 -0.97 23.84
CA VAL A 279 12.52 -0.60 23.15
C VAL A 279 13.70 -0.54 24.12
N LYS A 280 13.53 0.06 25.30
CA LYS A 280 14.59 0.15 26.33
C LYS A 280 14.99 -1.23 26.83
N LYS A 281 14.00 -2.08 27.16
CA LYS A 281 14.24 -3.44 27.67
C LYS A 281 14.88 -4.34 26.62
N TRP A 282 14.44 -4.25 25.36
CA TRP A 282 15.02 -5.02 24.26
C TRP A 282 16.49 -4.64 24.02
N HIS A 283 16.81 -3.35 24.01
CA HIS A 283 18.19 -2.90 23.89
C HIS A 283 19.05 -3.38 25.07
N ALA A 284 18.53 -3.27 26.30
CA ALA A 284 19.24 -3.70 27.51
C ALA A 284 19.49 -5.22 27.56
N SER A 285 18.67 -6.03 26.87
CA SER A 285 18.89 -7.48 26.79
C SER A 285 20.05 -7.88 25.87
N GLY A 286 20.67 -6.93 25.16
CA GLY A 286 21.76 -7.19 24.21
C GLY A 286 21.34 -7.94 22.94
N LYS A 287 20.04 -8.17 22.73
CA LYS A 287 19.53 -8.83 21.53
C LYS A 287 19.67 -7.90 20.32
N PRO A 288 19.96 -8.42 19.12
CA PRO A 288 19.91 -7.60 17.91
C PRO A 288 18.52 -7.03 17.71
N TRP A 289 18.44 -5.83 17.13
CA TRP A 289 17.16 -5.24 16.77
C TRP A 289 16.40 -6.13 15.78
N PRO A 290 15.10 -6.40 16.02
CA PRO A 290 14.28 -7.08 15.04
C PRO A 290 14.23 -6.30 13.72
N TRP A 291 14.03 -7.01 12.63
CA TRP A 291 14.01 -6.44 11.28
C TRP A 291 12.94 -5.35 11.08
N PHE A 292 11.91 -5.32 11.93
CA PHE A 292 10.84 -4.33 11.88
C PHE A 292 11.17 -3.02 12.60
N VAL A 293 12.31 -2.89 13.29
CA VAL A 293 12.69 -1.67 14.03
C VAL A 293 13.42 -0.69 13.11
N LYS A 294 12.97 0.57 13.09
CA LYS A 294 13.63 1.66 12.36
C LYS A 294 14.71 2.30 13.21
N ARG A 295 15.96 1.94 12.94
CA ARG A 295 17.12 2.28 13.78
C ARG A 295 17.61 3.70 13.59
N SER A 296 17.24 4.35 12.51
CA SER A 296 17.63 5.73 12.21
C SER A 296 16.89 6.79 13.01
N PHE A 297 15.81 6.41 13.70
CA PHE A 297 14.99 7.28 14.52
C PHE A 297 15.76 7.69 15.78
N SER A 298 15.53 8.93 16.23
CA SER A 298 16.24 9.52 17.36
C SER A 298 16.11 8.70 18.65
N THR A 299 14.95 8.08 18.88
CA THR A 299 14.71 7.20 20.04
C THR A 299 15.66 6.02 20.07
N ILE A 300 15.84 5.32 18.93
CA ILE A 300 16.73 4.16 18.83
C ILE A 300 18.20 4.61 18.87
N ARG A 301 18.54 5.67 18.12
CA ARG A 301 19.91 6.19 18.08
C ARG A 301 20.44 6.64 19.42
N LYS A 302 19.62 7.29 20.24
CA LYS A 302 19.99 7.69 21.60
C LYS A 302 20.37 6.49 22.47
N LEU A 303 19.63 5.38 22.34
CA LEU A 303 19.95 4.13 23.05
C LEU A 303 21.24 3.50 22.54
N GLU A 304 21.49 3.57 21.23
CA GLU A 304 22.76 3.13 20.62
C GLU A 304 23.94 4.09 20.87
N GLY A 305 23.78 5.15 21.67
CA GLY A 305 24.83 6.14 21.96
C GLY A 305 25.19 7.06 20.77
N LYS A 306 24.35 7.10 19.74
CA LYS A 306 24.60 7.83 18.49
C LYS A 306 23.92 9.20 18.52
N VAL A 307 24.67 10.26 18.80
CA VAL A 307 24.13 11.62 19.02
C VAL A 307 23.83 12.39 17.73
N GLU A 308 24.56 12.10 16.64
CA GLU A 308 24.38 12.83 15.38
C GLU A 308 23.03 12.54 14.70
N LYS A 309 22.53 13.47 13.89
CA LYS A 309 21.37 13.19 13.03
C LYS A 309 21.75 12.20 11.94
N THR A 310 20.85 11.28 11.61
CA THR A 310 21.05 10.38 10.46
C THR A 310 20.94 11.18 9.18
N ARG A 311 22.03 11.33 8.43
CA ARG A 311 21.96 11.88 7.08
C ARG A 311 21.32 10.83 6.17
N LYS A 312 20.07 11.09 5.79
CA LYS A 312 19.39 10.31 4.76
C LYS A 312 20.00 10.60 3.41
N ILE A 313 20.25 9.57 2.62
CA ILE A 313 20.67 9.74 1.23
C ILE A 313 19.45 9.69 0.32
N THR A 314 19.52 10.36 -0.83
CA THR A 314 18.49 10.18 -1.87
C THR A 314 18.53 8.71 -2.30
N PRO A 315 17.37 8.03 -2.39
CA PRO A 315 17.35 6.67 -2.92
C PRO A 315 17.94 6.68 -4.33
N PRO A 316 18.84 5.73 -4.68
CA PRO A 316 19.49 5.68 -5.99
C PRO A 316 18.53 5.16 -7.07
N ILE A 317 17.34 5.76 -7.15
CA ILE A 317 16.35 5.53 -8.21
C ILE A 317 16.80 6.38 -9.39
N ARG A 318 17.30 5.72 -10.43
CA ARG A 318 17.95 6.33 -11.58
C ARG A 318 17.00 6.43 -12.76
N GLU A 319 16.48 7.63 -13.04
CA GLU A 319 15.70 7.89 -14.26
C GLU A 319 16.59 7.75 -15.51
N ASP A 320 17.88 8.09 -15.42
CA ASP A 320 18.82 8.09 -16.54
C ASP A 320 19.14 6.71 -17.13
N ILE A 321 18.86 5.63 -16.39
CA ILE A 321 19.01 4.25 -16.89
C ILE A 321 17.72 3.70 -17.51
N LEU A 322 16.65 4.49 -17.56
CA LEU A 322 15.38 4.10 -18.17
C LEU A 322 15.25 4.77 -19.54
N SER A 323 14.68 4.04 -20.50
CA SER A 323 14.46 4.59 -21.84
C SER A 323 13.57 5.84 -21.81
N PRO A 324 13.86 6.86 -22.63
CA PRO A 324 13.03 8.07 -22.71
C PRO A 324 11.55 7.79 -22.95
N GLN A 325 11.22 6.82 -23.81
CA GLN A 325 9.84 6.43 -24.09
C GLN A 325 9.10 5.92 -22.84
N PHE A 326 9.76 5.09 -22.01
CA PHE A 326 9.17 4.62 -20.76
C PHE A 326 8.91 5.76 -19.78
N LEU A 327 9.88 6.67 -19.62
CA LEU A 327 9.73 7.82 -18.73
C LEU A 327 8.61 8.75 -19.22
N GLU A 328 8.50 8.95 -20.53
CA GLU A 328 7.43 9.73 -21.13
C GLU A 328 6.07 9.09 -20.87
N ASP A 329 5.88 7.82 -21.20
CA ASP A 329 4.65 7.06 -20.94
C ASP A 329 4.28 7.13 -19.44
N PHE A 330 5.25 6.85 -18.57
CA PHE A 330 5.04 6.86 -17.12
C PHE A 330 4.66 8.25 -16.62
N SER A 331 5.31 9.31 -17.11
CA SER A 331 4.97 10.70 -16.78
C SER A 331 3.57 11.11 -17.26
N LYS A 332 3.03 10.39 -18.25
CA LYS A 332 1.68 10.58 -18.80
C LYS A 332 0.62 9.68 -18.15
N GLY A 333 0.94 9.05 -17.02
CA GLY A 333 0.00 8.17 -16.30
C GLY A 333 -0.12 6.77 -16.87
N LYS A 334 0.75 6.41 -17.82
CA LYS A 334 0.76 5.11 -18.47
C LYS A 334 1.99 4.32 -18.03
N LEU A 335 1.79 3.43 -17.05
CA LEU A 335 2.78 2.37 -16.81
C LEU A 335 2.61 1.33 -17.93
N SER A 336 3.65 1.13 -18.74
CA SER A 336 3.66 0.17 -19.84
C SER A 336 4.96 -0.61 -19.83
N ILE A 337 4.89 -1.91 -19.54
CA ILE A 337 6.06 -2.79 -19.61
C ILE A 337 6.64 -2.85 -21.04
N GLN A 338 5.81 -2.61 -22.06
CA GLN A 338 6.23 -2.63 -23.46
C GLN A 338 7.10 -1.44 -23.85
N SER A 339 7.00 -0.30 -23.14
CA SER A 339 7.93 0.81 -23.35
C SER A 339 9.17 0.71 -22.47
N LEU A 340 9.16 -0.11 -21.42
CA LEU A 340 10.31 -0.30 -20.54
C LEU A 340 11.52 -0.84 -21.32
N ALA A 341 12.62 -0.10 -21.27
CA ALA A 341 13.94 -0.58 -21.65
C ALA A 341 14.97 0.09 -20.73
N VAL A 342 16.11 -0.59 -20.55
CA VAL A 342 17.20 -0.09 -19.71
C VAL A 342 18.30 0.47 -20.59
N ALA A 343 18.60 1.76 -20.45
CA ALA A 343 19.74 2.39 -21.09
C ALA A 343 21.01 2.05 -20.30
N CYS A 344 21.98 1.38 -20.94
CA CYS A 344 23.24 1.03 -20.32
C CYS A 344 24.13 2.28 -20.18
N PRO A 345 24.54 2.67 -18.96
CA PRO A 345 25.39 3.85 -18.77
C PRO A 345 26.79 3.73 -19.39
N SER A 346 27.27 2.50 -19.57
CA SER A 346 28.63 2.24 -20.04
C SER A 346 28.78 2.31 -21.57
N CYS A 347 27.75 1.92 -22.32
CA CYS A 347 27.82 1.84 -23.79
C CYS A 347 26.64 2.53 -24.51
N GLY A 348 25.68 3.09 -23.79
CA GLY A 348 24.51 3.76 -24.36
C GLY A 348 23.46 2.84 -25.01
N SER A 349 23.67 1.52 -25.01
CA SER A 349 22.70 0.57 -25.57
C SER A 349 21.37 0.64 -24.81
N VAL A 350 20.26 0.71 -25.54
CA VAL A 350 18.90 0.64 -24.97
C VAL A 350 18.42 -0.80 -25.04
N LEU A 351 18.30 -1.44 -23.87
CA LEU A 351 18.18 -2.88 -23.76
C LEU A 351 16.75 -3.31 -23.39
N LYS A 352 16.21 -4.28 -24.14
CA LYS A 352 15.00 -5.02 -23.78
C LYS A 352 15.28 -6.26 -22.93
N SER A 353 16.55 -6.55 -22.67
CA SER A 353 16.95 -7.56 -21.71
C SER A 353 18.17 -7.15 -20.92
N ALA A 354 18.33 -7.72 -19.74
CA ALA A 354 19.55 -7.61 -18.98
C ALA A 354 19.90 -8.96 -18.36
N THR A 355 21.19 -9.25 -18.29
CA THR A 355 21.66 -10.53 -17.72
C THR A 355 21.76 -10.40 -16.21
N PHE A 356 21.07 -11.27 -15.48
CA PHE A 356 21.23 -11.41 -14.04
C PHE A 356 22.55 -12.13 -13.74
N ALA A 357 23.43 -11.47 -13.00
CA ALA A 357 24.72 -12.02 -12.65
C ALA A 357 24.87 -12.08 -11.13
N ILE A 358 25.35 -13.22 -10.63
CA ILE A 358 25.80 -13.40 -9.25
C ILE A 358 27.33 -13.35 -9.25
N PHE A 359 27.90 -12.58 -8.34
CA PHE A 359 29.36 -12.41 -8.22
C PHE A 359 29.75 -12.25 -6.74
N ASP A 360 31.02 -12.50 -6.43
CA ASP A 360 31.56 -12.33 -5.09
C ASP A 360 32.05 -10.89 -4.88
N GLU A 361 31.63 -10.27 -3.78
CA GLU A 361 32.10 -8.96 -3.31
C GLU A 361 32.63 -9.13 -1.88
N GLY A 362 33.93 -9.36 -1.75
CA GLY A 362 34.54 -9.77 -0.49
C GLY A 362 34.03 -11.15 -0.04
N SER A 363 33.49 -11.23 1.17
CA SER A 363 32.88 -12.46 1.70
C SER A 363 31.39 -12.63 1.36
N ALA A 364 30.78 -11.65 0.68
CA ALA A 364 29.36 -11.63 0.39
C ALA A 364 29.08 -11.96 -1.09
N LYS A 365 28.09 -12.81 -1.34
CA LYS A 365 27.52 -12.97 -2.68
C LYS A 365 26.62 -11.79 -3.01
N LYS A 366 26.87 -11.15 -4.16
CA LYS A 366 26.08 -10.06 -4.71
C LYS A 366 25.40 -10.50 -5.99
N SER A 367 24.30 -9.83 -6.30
CA SER A 367 23.63 -9.95 -7.58
C SER A 367 23.36 -8.56 -8.15
N ALA A 368 23.45 -8.46 -9.48
CA ALA A 368 23.13 -7.24 -10.21
C ALA A 368 22.77 -7.59 -11.65
N LEU A 369 22.28 -6.60 -12.39
CA LEU A 369 22.07 -6.70 -13.82
C LEU A 369 23.32 -6.29 -14.58
N LYS A 370 23.63 -7.02 -15.65
CA LYS A 370 24.63 -6.68 -16.65
C LYS A 370 23.97 -6.28 -17.96
N CYS A 371 24.66 -5.41 -18.69
CA CYS A 371 24.33 -5.09 -20.07
C CYS A 371 24.27 -6.37 -20.91
N ALA A 372 23.14 -6.59 -21.58
CA ALA A 372 22.96 -7.74 -22.49
C ALA A 372 23.75 -7.60 -23.80
N ASN A 373 24.28 -6.40 -24.11
CA ASN A 373 25.20 -6.21 -25.24
C ASN A 373 26.49 -7.02 -24.98
N PRO A 374 26.81 -8.04 -25.81
CA PRO A 374 27.98 -8.90 -25.62
C PRO A 374 29.32 -8.15 -25.63
N GLU A 375 29.40 -7.01 -26.33
CA GLU A 375 30.62 -6.19 -26.39
C GLU A 375 30.80 -5.33 -25.13
N CYS A 376 29.73 -5.07 -24.37
CA CYS A 376 29.78 -4.26 -23.17
C CYS A 376 29.90 -5.11 -21.90
N ASN A 377 28.90 -5.96 -21.61
CA ASN A 377 28.83 -6.85 -20.45
C ASN A 377 29.09 -6.19 -19.07
N GLN A 378 28.99 -4.85 -18.97
CA GLN A 378 29.20 -4.09 -17.73
C GLN A 378 27.98 -4.16 -16.82
N PHE A 379 28.20 -4.05 -15.52
CA PHE A 379 27.12 -3.95 -14.54
C PHE A 379 26.35 -2.64 -14.69
N ILE A 380 25.03 -2.72 -14.55
CA ILE A 380 24.12 -1.59 -14.56
C ILE A 380 23.81 -1.22 -13.11
N THR A 381 24.58 -0.28 -12.57
CA THR A 381 24.45 0.16 -11.17
C THR A 381 23.03 0.64 -10.88
N ASP A 382 22.50 0.23 -9.73
CA ASP A 382 21.16 0.60 -9.22
C ASP A 382 19.96 0.18 -10.08
N ALA A 383 20.14 -0.74 -11.04
CA ALA A 383 19.03 -1.23 -11.85
C ALA A 383 17.94 -1.90 -11.00
N GLY A 384 18.31 -2.68 -9.98
CA GLY A 384 17.36 -3.40 -9.14
C GLY A 384 16.40 -2.47 -8.37
N ILE A 385 16.94 -1.49 -7.65
CA ILE A 385 16.13 -0.52 -6.90
C ILE A 385 15.31 0.37 -7.84
N THR A 386 15.85 0.73 -9.00
CA THR A 386 15.12 1.52 -10.00
C THR A 386 13.92 0.74 -10.57
N LEU A 387 14.15 -0.48 -11.05
CA LEU A 387 13.09 -1.34 -11.59
C LEU A 387 12.04 -1.72 -10.53
N ARG A 388 12.46 -1.90 -9.27
CA ARG A 388 11.56 -2.15 -8.13
C ARG A 388 10.52 -1.05 -7.95
N TYR A 389 10.93 0.21 -7.98
CA TYR A 389 10.01 1.32 -7.72
C TYR A 389 9.19 1.73 -8.93
N TYR A 390 9.73 1.62 -10.15
CA TYR A 390 9.00 1.94 -11.38
C TYR A 390 8.05 0.83 -11.83
N CYS A 391 8.45 -0.44 -11.69
CA CYS A 391 7.65 -1.57 -12.16
C CYS A 391 7.14 -2.38 -10.97
N GLY A 392 8.03 -2.97 -10.19
CA GLY A 392 7.70 -3.70 -8.95
C GLY A 392 6.91 -5.00 -9.12
N TYR A 393 6.68 -5.47 -10.36
CA TYR A 393 6.09 -6.78 -10.65
C TYR A 393 7.05 -7.60 -11.52
N VAL A 394 7.17 -8.90 -11.20
CA VAL A 394 7.92 -9.88 -11.99
C VAL A 394 7.09 -11.14 -12.22
N ILE A 395 7.25 -11.74 -13.41
CA ILE A 395 6.73 -13.06 -13.74
C ILE A 395 7.92 -13.97 -14.07
N PRO A 396 8.24 -14.95 -13.21
CA PRO A 396 9.20 -15.99 -13.55
C PRO A 396 8.53 -17.05 -14.44
N ASP A 397 9.23 -17.48 -15.49
CA ASP A 397 8.85 -18.67 -16.22
C ASP A 397 9.23 -19.96 -15.45
N SER A 398 8.91 -21.13 -16.02
CA SER A 398 9.26 -22.40 -15.37
C SER A 398 10.76 -22.67 -15.32
N SER A 399 11.57 -22.03 -16.17
CA SER A 399 13.03 -22.19 -16.16
C SER A 399 13.67 -21.41 -14.99
N ALA A 400 13.22 -20.18 -14.73
CA ALA A 400 13.63 -19.37 -13.60
C ALA A 400 13.22 -20.01 -12.26
N ILE A 401 12.00 -20.54 -12.18
CA ILE A 401 11.53 -21.27 -10.99
C ILE A 401 12.39 -22.50 -10.70
N GLN A 402 12.67 -23.32 -11.72
CA GLN A 402 13.48 -24.54 -11.54
C GLN A 402 14.94 -24.27 -11.17
N ARG A 403 15.46 -23.07 -11.47
CA ARG A 403 16.80 -22.61 -11.10
C ARG A 403 16.87 -21.93 -9.72
N SER A 404 15.74 -21.74 -9.05
CA SER A 404 15.65 -21.06 -7.76
C SER A 404 16.25 -19.64 -7.74
N ILE A 405 16.13 -18.90 -8.84
CA ILE A 405 16.81 -17.61 -9.00
C ILE A 405 16.38 -16.61 -7.93
N ILE A 406 15.06 -16.47 -7.73
CA ILE A 406 14.50 -15.45 -6.84
C ILE A 406 14.84 -15.80 -5.39
N SER A 407 14.58 -17.03 -4.93
CA SER A 407 14.85 -17.41 -3.54
C SER A 407 16.34 -17.37 -3.18
N ASN A 408 17.23 -17.71 -4.12
CA ASN A 408 18.67 -17.63 -3.90
C ASN A 408 19.13 -16.18 -3.77
N ASP A 409 18.64 -15.28 -4.61
CA ASP A 409 18.93 -13.85 -4.49
C ASP A 409 18.38 -13.23 -3.18
N LEU A 410 17.13 -13.53 -2.82
CA LEU A 410 16.50 -13.04 -1.58
C LEU A 410 17.23 -13.50 -0.32
N SER A 411 17.96 -14.62 -0.40
CA SER A 411 18.81 -15.11 0.68
C SER A 411 20.13 -14.35 0.83
N ALA A 412 20.57 -13.65 -0.22
CA ALA A 412 21.87 -12.98 -0.30
C ALA A 412 21.70 -11.46 -0.56
N SER A 413 21.80 -11.05 -1.83
CA SER A 413 21.84 -9.66 -2.31
C SER A 413 20.51 -8.93 -2.34
N ARG A 414 19.39 -9.67 -2.35
CA ARG A 414 18.03 -9.11 -2.27
C ARG A 414 17.69 -8.13 -3.39
N PHE A 415 18.18 -8.39 -4.60
CA PHE A 415 17.75 -7.67 -5.80
C PHE A 415 16.21 -7.70 -5.94
N PHE A 416 15.60 -8.88 -5.81
CA PHE A 416 14.15 -9.09 -5.97
C PHE A 416 13.30 -8.72 -4.74
N GLU A 417 13.89 -8.12 -3.71
CA GLU A 417 13.11 -7.68 -2.53
C GLU A 417 12.04 -6.64 -2.91
N ASN A 418 10.90 -6.66 -2.23
CA ASN A 418 9.70 -5.85 -2.45
C ASN A 418 9.08 -5.93 -3.85
N PHE A 419 9.49 -6.87 -4.71
CA PHE A 419 8.74 -7.18 -5.90
C PHE A 419 7.49 -8.00 -5.56
N THR A 420 6.44 -7.81 -6.34
CA THR A 420 5.35 -8.79 -6.46
C THR A 420 5.76 -9.86 -7.47
N VAL A 421 5.92 -11.08 -7.01
CA VAL A 421 6.17 -12.26 -7.83
C VAL A 421 4.83 -12.87 -8.21
N ILE A 422 4.50 -12.84 -9.50
CA ILE A 422 3.26 -13.40 -10.04
C ILE A 422 3.52 -14.80 -10.59
N LEU A 423 2.91 -15.81 -9.98
CA LEU A 423 2.90 -17.18 -10.49
C LEU A 423 1.67 -17.38 -11.37
N THR A 424 1.87 -17.52 -12.69
CA THR A 424 0.77 -17.75 -13.64
C THR A 424 0.29 -19.20 -13.62
N ALA A 425 -0.95 -19.46 -14.06
CA ALA A 425 -1.47 -20.82 -14.20
C ALA A 425 -0.57 -21.72 -15.07
N VAL A 426 0.02 -21.16 -16.14
CA VAL A 426 0.93 -21.88 -17.04
C VAL A 426 2.17 -22.34 -16.29
N VAL A 427 2.84 -21.44 -15.57
CA VAL A 427 4.05 -21.75 -14.79
C VAL A 427 3.74 -22.79 -13.72
N ARG A 428 2.62 -22.65 -13.00
CA ARG A 428 2.20 -23.65 -11.99
C ARG A 428 1.96 -25.02 -12.61
N LYS A 429 1.32 -25.09 -13.78
CA LYS A 429 1.09 -26.35 -14.53
C LYS A 429 2.42 -26.98 -14.95
N GLU A 430 3.34 -26.20 -15.52
CA GLU A 430 4.65 -26.70 -15.96
C GLU A 430 5.57 -27.14 -14.82
N CYS A 431 5.41 -26.54 -13.64
CA CYS A 431 6.19 -26.83 -12.45
C CYS A 431 5.60 -27.97 -11.61
N ASN A 432 4.36 -28.41 -11.89
CA ASN A 432 3.71 -29.46 -11.14
C ASN A 432 4.51 -30.77 -11.21
N GLY A 433 4.67 -31.45 -10.07
CA GLY A 433 5.45 -32.68 -9.95
C GLY A 433 6.98 -32.52 -10.02
N LYS A 434 7.53 -31.32 -10.22
CA LYS A 434 8.99 -31.09 -10.31
C LYS A 434 9.60 -30.78 -8.93
N PRO A 435 10.55 -31.59 -8.41
CA PRO A 435 11.10 -31.38 -7.06
C PRO A 435 11.76 -30.02 -6.84
N LYS A 436 12.53 -29.52 -7.82
CA LYS A 436 13.18 -28.20 -7.74
C LYS A 436 12.16 -27.06 -7.67
N ALA A 437 11.11 -27.14 -8.48
CA ALA A 437 10.07 -26.12 -8.49
C ALA A 437 9.26 -26.11 -7.18
N LYS A 438 8.95 -27.30 -6.63
CA LYS A 438 8.33 -27.42 -5.31
C LYS A 438 9.16 -26.71 -4.24
N LYS A 439 10.48 -26.96 -4.22
CA LYS A 439 11.40 -26.31 -3.28
C LYS A 439 11.44 -24.78 -3.46
N GLU A 440 11.40 -24.28 -4.69
CA GLU A 440 11.33 -22.85 -4.95
C GLU A 440 10.02 -22.23 -4.44
N PHE A 441 8.88 -22.87 -4.72
CA PHE A 441 7.59 -22.40 -4.22
C PHE A 441 7.54 -22.35 -2.69
N ASP A 442 8.11 -23.35 -2.01
CA ASP A 442 8.22 -23.35 -0.55
C ASP A 442 9.03 -22.15 -0.03
N ARG A 443 10.18 -21.84 -0.67
CA ARG A 443 11.01 -20.68 -0.28
C ARG A 443 10.39 -19.34 -0.64
N LEU A 444 9.71 -19.23 -1.77
CA LEU A 444 8.96 -18.01 -2.13
C LEU A 444 7.83 -17.75 -1.14
N ARG A 445 7.14 -18.80 -0.69
CA ARG A 445 6.14 -18.70 0.39
C ARG A 445 6.78 -18.19 1.69
N GLU A 446 7.94 -18.71 2.07
CA GLU A 446 8.69 -18.23 3.24
C GLU A 446 9.03 -16.73 3.11
N TYR A 447 9.63 -16.29 2.00
CA TYR A 447 9.97 -14.87 1.79
C TYR A 447 8.76 -13.96 1.70
N SER A 448 7.65 -14.45 1.14
CA SER A 448 6.38 -13.73 1.17
C SER A 448 5.85 -13.57 2.59
N SER A 449 5.95 -14.61 3.43
CA SER A 449 5.53 -14.56 4.83
C SER A 449 6.38 -13.59 5.68
N MET A 450 7.66 -13.44 5.33
CA MET A 450 8.55 -12.42 5.92
C MET A 450 8.26 -11.00 5.41
N GLY A 451 7.42 -10.83 4.38
CA GLY A 451 7.20 -9.55 3.71
C GLY A 451 8.37 -9.08 2.85
N ARG A 452 9.35 -9.95 2.53
CA ARG A 452 10.45 -9.62 1.62
C ARG A 452 10.01 -9.53 0.17
N ILE A 453 8.92 -10.20 -0.19
CA ILE A 453 8.23 -10.10 -1.49
C ILE A 453 6.72 -10.15 -1.25
N LYS A 454 5.94 -9.82 -2.28
CA LYS A 454 4.54 -10.24 -2.38
C LYS A 454 4.47 -11.43 -3.34
N LEU A 455 3.64 -12.41 -3.03
CA LEU A 455 3.42 -13.58 -3.88
C LEU A 455 1.96 -13.61 -4.31
N GLU A 456 1.72 -13.56 -5.62
CA GLU A 456 0.39 -13.59 -6.20
C GLU A 456 0.24 -14.75 -7.17
N THR A 457 -0.95 -15.32 -7.25
CA THR A 457 -1.29 -16.40 -8.17
C THR A 457 -2.43 -15.95 -9.07
N VAL A 458 -2.22 -16.00 -10.38
CA VAL A 458 -3.20 -15.53 -11.37
C VAL A 458 -3.62 -16.66 -12.32
N GLY A 459 -4.86 -16.57 -12.81
CA GLY A 459 -5.53 -17.62 -13.61
C GLY A 459 -5.77 -18.91 -12.83
N ARG A 460 -6.55 -19.84 -13.39
CA ARG A 460 -6.73 -21.18 -12.83
C ARG A 460 -6.08 -22.23 -13.71
N VAL A 461 -5.52 -23.27 -13.09
CA VAL A 461 -4.87 -24.37 -13.83
C VAL A 461 -5.93 -25.23 -14.54
N GLU A 462 -7.12 -25.35 -13.96
CA GLU A 462 -8.28 -26.04 -14.54
C GLU A 462 -8.75 -25.43 -15.86
N ASP A 463 -8.57 -24.11 -16.03
CA ASP A 463 -8.93 -23.40 -17.27
C ASP A 463 -7.94 -23.66 -18.42
N LEU A 464 -6.82 -24.34 -18.15
CA LEU A 464 -5.80 -24.63 -19.16
C LEU A 464 -6.08 -25.95 -19.87
N PRO A 465 -6.12 -25.98 -21.22
CA PRO A 465 -6.22 -27.21 -21.99
C PRO A 465 -5.21 -28.26 -21.54
N GLU A 466 -5.60 -29.54 -21.50
CA GLU A 466 -4.73 -30.63 -21.03
C GLU A 466 -3.37 -30.62 -21.72
N LYS A 467 -3.37 -30.50 -23.04
CA LYS A 467 -2.18 -30.34 -23.88
C LYS A 467 -2.06 -28.89 -24.35
N LEU A 468 -0.94 -28.26 -24.03
CA LEU A 468 -0.55 -26.95 -24.54
C LEU A 468 0.79 -27.10 -25.24
N SER A 469 0.91 -26.59 -26.47
CA SER A 469 2.21 -26.51 -27.14
C SER A 469 3.15 -25.58 -26.38
N GLN A 470 4.46 -25.67 -26.62
CA GLN A 470 5.43 -24.75 -26.01
C GLN A 470 5.13 -23.29 -26.40
N THR A 471 4.92 -23.02 -27.69
CA THR A 471 4.61 -21.69 -28.21
C THR A 471 3.40 -21.05 -27.53
N VAL A 472 2.31 -21.79 -27.34
CA VAL A 472 1.10 -21.25 -26.68
C VAL A 472 1.34 -20.97 -25.19
N ARG A 473 2.21 -21.74 -24.54
CA ARG A 473 2.59 -21.49 -23.14
C ARG A 473 3.39 -20.20 -23.03
N ASP A 474 4.38 -20.02 -23.89
CA ASP A 474 5.24 -18.84 -23.96
C ASP A 474 4.41 -17.58 -24.28
N GLU A 475 3.51 -17.65 -25.26
CA GLU A 475 2.56 -16.57 -25.60
C GLU A 475 1.70 -16.16 -24.41
N ARG A 476 1.17 -17.12 -23.65
CA ARG A 476 0.35 -16.83 -22.46
C ARG A 476 1.16 -16.19 -21.34
N ILE A 477 2.41 -16.60 -21.14
CA ILE A 477 3.31 -15.97 -20.15
C ILE A 477 3.62 -14.54 -20.57
N VAL A 478 3.99 -14.30 -21.83
CA VAL A 478 4.24 -12.96 -22.38
C VAL A 478 3.01 -12.07 -22.28
N GLN A 479 1.82 -12.59 -22.58
CA GLN A 479 0.57 -11.83 -22.43
C GLN A 479 0.33 -11.46 -20.97
N SER A 480 0.60 -12.37 -20.03
CA SER A 480 0.51 -12.07 -18.60
C SER A 480 1.49 -10.95 -18.20
N CYS A 481 2.69 -10.88 -18.78
CA CYS A 481 3.60 -9.75 -18.54
C CYS A 481 2.98 -8.40 -18.93
N ILE A 482 2.26 -8.34 -20.06
CA ILE A 482 1.55 -7.12 -20.51
C ILE A 482 0.42 -6.78 -19.54
N ASP A 483 -0.45 -7.76 -19.25
CA ASP A 483 -1.64 -7.58 -18.43
C ASP A 483 -1.29 -7.07 -17.03
N TYR A 484 -0.17 -7.53 -16.48
CA TYR A 484 0.29 -7.16 -15.13
C TYR A 484 1.42 -6.11 -15.09
N ASN A 485 1.86 -5.57 -16.24
CA ASN A 485 3.05 -4.71 -16.33
C ASN A 485 4.29 -5.32 -15.64
N ALA A 486 4.50 -6.61 -15.83
CA ALA A 486 5.50 -7.38 -15.11
C ALA A 486 6.74 -7.66 -15.96
N ILE A 487 7.91 -7.53 -15.34
CA ILE A 487 9.19 -7.92 -15.93
C ILE A 487 9.24 -9.46 -16.02
N LEU A 488 9.59 -10.00 -17.17
CA LEU A 488 9.80 -11.44 -17.32
C LEU A 488 11.13 -11.85 -16.69
N ILE A 489 11.18 -12.99 -16.00
CA ILE A 489 12.43 -13.64 -15.60
C ILE A 489 12.49 -15.00 -16.31
N THR A 490 13.51 -15.22 -17.12
CA THR A 490 13.63 -16.45 -17.93
C THR A 490 15.09 -16.86 -18.13
N GLY A 491 15.36 -18.15 -18.03
CA GLY A 491 16.62 -18.77 -18.43
C GLY A 491 16.52 -19.48 -19.79
N ASP A 492 15.40 -19.32 -20.51
CA ASP A 492 15.18 -19.85 -21.86
C ASP A 492 15.48 -18.75 -22.90
N LYS A 493 16.46 -19.00 -23.76
CA LYS A 493 16.88 -18.06 -24.81
C LYS A 493 15.77 -17.78 -25.82
N SER A 494 14.96 -18.79 -26.16
CA SER A 494 13.86 -18.65 -27.12
C SER A 494 12.75 -17.78 -26.54
N MET A 495 12.40 -18.01 -25.27
CA MET A 495 11.44 -17.18 -24.52
C MET A 495 11.95 -15.74 -24.37
N SER A 496 13.23 -15.55 -24.05
CA SER A 496 13.86 -14.22 -24.00
C SER A 496 13.73 -13.47 -25.32
N ALA A 497 14.12 -14.09 -26.44
CA ALA A 497 14.02 -13.49 -27.77
C ALA A 497 12.57 -13.18 -28.15
N PHE A 498 11.63 -14.07 -27.82
CA PHE A 498 10.21 -13.87 -28.08
C PHE A 498 9.62 -12.71 -27.26
N ALA A 499 9.96 -12.62 -25.98
CA ALA A 499 9.56 -11.53 -25.10
C ALA A 499 10.09 -10.17 -25.59
N GLU A 500 11.36 -10.11 -26.01
CA GLU A 500 11.96 -8.91 -26.61
C GLU A 500 11.21 -8.49 -27.88
N GLY A 501 10.88 -9.43 -28.76
CA GLY A 501 10.09 -9.17 -29.98
C GLY A 501 8.67 -8.63 -29.70
N ARG A 502 8.13 -8.88 -28.51
CA ARG A 502 6.85 -8.33 -28.03
C ARG A 502 7.01 -7.05 -27.19
N GLY A 503 8.24 -6.54 -27.09
CA GLY A 503 8.59 -5.33 -26.37
C GLY A 503 8.73 -5.51 -24.86
N ILE A 504 8.67 -6.74 -24.34
CA ILE A 504 8.71 -7.03 -22.91
C ILE A 504 10.16 -7.01 -22.41
N PHE A 505 10.42 -6.16 -21.44
CA PHE A 505 11.69 -6.19 -20.72
C PHE A 505 11.83 -7.51 -19.96
N ASN A 506 12.94 -8.20 -20.13
CA ASN A 506 13.21 -9.46 -19.43
C ASN A 506 14.58 -9.47 -18.74
N ILE A 507 14.64 -10.21 -17.63
CA ILE A 507 15.85 -10.51 -16.90
C ILE A 507 16.25 -11.93 -17.27
N TYR A 508 17.35 -12.06 -18.01
CA TYR A 508 17.90 -13.34 -18.46
C TYR A 508 18.81 -13.95 -17.38
N VAL A 509 18.59 -15.23 -17.03
CA VAL A 509 19.19 -15.89 -15.84
C VAL A 509 19.90 -17.20 -16.13
#